data_AF-A0A8I1LE69-F1
#
_entry.id   AF-A0A8I1LE69-F1
#
_cell.length_a   1.000
_cell.length_b   1.000
_cell.length_c   1.000
_cell.angle_alpha   90.00
_cell.angle_beta   90.00
_cell.angle_gamma   90.00
#
_symmetry.space_group_name_H-M   'P 1'
#
loop_
_entity.id
_entity.type
_entity.pdbx_description
1 polymer ?
#
loop_
_entity_poly.entity_id
_entity_poly.type
_entity_poly.pdbx_seq_one_letter_code
_entity_poly.pdbx_strand_id
1 'polypeptide(L)'
;MRKKRGDCTEFMHLFISLCRINGIPARAVSGYVAPRDMRLTANDFHEWAEVYYDGRWHLADPYYGVLDTDEASYLSFFVQPGNADTIPFYRWHSDAPVLRVRML
;
A
#
# COMPACT_ATOMS: atom_id res chain seq x y z
N MET A 1 -5.89 -12.39 -14.83
CA MET A 1 -7.20 -12.06 -14.24
C MET A 1 -8.33 -12.32 -15.25
N ARG A 2 -9.10 -13.41 -15.12
CA ARG A 2 -10.09 -13.82 -16.14
C ARG A 2 -11.42 -13.05 -16.07
N LYS A 3 -11.75 -12.48 -14.91
CA LYS A 3 -13.00 -11.73 -14.68
C LYS A 3 -12.83 -10.21 -14.62
N LYS A 4 -11.59 -9.69 -14.75
CA LYS A 4 -11.24 -8.25 -14.59
C LYS A 4 -11.87 -7.61 -13.34
N ARG A 5 -11.91 -8.38 -12.26
CA ARG A 5 -12.50 -7.99 -10.98
C ARG A 5 -11.64 -8.59 -9.88
N GLY A 6 -11.45 -7.80 -8.83
CA GLY A 6 -10.74 -8.16 -7.63
C GLY A 6 -10.73 -7.02 -6.62
N ASP A 7 -10.22 -7.28 -5.43
CA ASP A 7 -10.00 -6.27 -4.40
C ASP A 7 -8.64 -5.57 -4.53
N CYS A 8 -8.34 -4.67 -3.60
CA CYS A 8 -7.07 -3.93 -3.56
C CYS A 8 -5.85 -4.87 -3.57
N THR A 9 -5.90 -5.96 -2.81
CA THR A 9 -4.83 -6.95 -2.72
C THR A 9 -4.57 -7.65 -4.06
N GLU A 10 -5.62 -8.08 -4.75
CA GLU A 10 -5.49 -8.73 -6.07
C GLU A 10 -4.95 -7.77 -7.15
N PHE A 11 -5.40 -6.52 -7.15
CA PHE A 11 -4.90 -5.50 -8.08
C PHE A 11 -3.43 -5.15 -7.80
N MET A 12 -3.07 -4.95 -6.53
CA MET A 12 -1.70 -4.72 -6.10
C MET A 12 -0.78 -5.86 -6.55
N HIS A 13 -1.10 -7.13 -6.22
CA HIS A 13 -0.23 -8.26 -6.56
C HIS A 13 -0.09 -8.45 -8.07
N LEU A 14 -1.17 -8.24 -8.83
CA LEU A 14 -1.10 -8.28 -10.29
C LEU A 14 -0.15 -7.21 -10.82
N PHE A 15 -0.28 -5.97 -10.35
CA PHE A 15 0.57 -4.86 -10.75
C PHE A 15 2.05 -5.11 -10.41
N ILE A 16 2.35 -5.51 -9.16
CA ILE A 16 3.71 -5.88 -8.74
C ILE A 16 4.30 -6.97 -9.64
N SER A 17 3.52 -8.01 -9.96
CA SER A 17 3.96 -9.09 -10.83
C SER A 17 4.31 -8.59 -12.24
N LEU A 18 3.49 -7.69 -12.79
CA LEU A 18 3.73 -7.06 -14.09
C LEU A 18 4.95 -6.13 -14.07
N CYS A 19 5.20 -5.39 -12.99
CA CYS A 19 6.42 -4.60 -12.85
C CYS A 19 7.66 -5.50 -12.80
N ARG A 20 7.65 -6.53 -11.95
CA ARG A 20 8.81 -7.42 -11.74
C ARG A 20 9.17 -8.20 -13.00
N ILE A 21 8.21 -8.69 -13.79
CA ILE A 21 8.51 -9.37 -15.07
C ILE A 21 9.14 -8.43 -16.10
N ASN A 22 8.92 -7.11 -15.99
CA ASN A 22 9.55 -6.09 -16.81
C ASN A 22 10.84 -5.51 -16.18
N GLY A 23 11.37 -6.13 -15.13
CA GLY A 23 12.61 -5.69 -14.47
C GLY A 23 12.46 -4.44 -13.61
N ILE A 24 11.24 -3.99 -13.34
CA ILE A 24 10.96 -2.84 -12.47
C ILE A 24 10.82 -3.36 -11.03
N PRO A 25 11.67 -2.92 -10.08
CA PRO A 25 11.50 -3.30 -8.69
C PRO A 25 10.18 -2.74 -8.16
N ALA A 26 9.37 -3.62 -7.57
CA ALA A 26 8.07 -3.28 -7.02
C ALA A 26 7.83 -4.02 -5.70
N ARG A 27 7.11 -3.41 -4.76
CA ARG A 27 6.81 -3.96 -3.44
C ARG A 27 5.39 -3.67 -2.99
N ALA A 28 4.86 -4.53 -2.11
CA ALA A 28 3.56 -4.36 -1.49
C ALA A 28 3.66 -3.42 -0.28
N VAL A 29 2.64 -2.58 -0.10
CA VAL A 29 2.47 -1.72 1.06
C VAL A 29 1.05 -1.88 1.58
N SER A 30 0.92 -2.03 2.90
CA SER A 30 -0.36 -2.17 3.58
C SER A 30 -0.54 -1.03 4.59
N GLY A 31 -1.74 -0.47 4.66
CA GLY A 31 -2.02 0.68 5.50
C GLY A 31 -3.44 1.20 5.35
N TYR A 32 -3.58 2.53 5.33
CA TYR A 32 -4.87 3.22 5.22
C TYR A 32 -4.79 4.37 4.23
N VAL A 33 -5.89 4.66 3.54
CA VAL A 33 -6.05 5.85 2.70
C VAL A 33 -7.02 6.82 3.38
N ALA A 34 -6.53 8.00 3.74
CA ALA A 34 -7.25 9.04 4.45
C ALA A 34 -7.20 10.37 3.68
N PRO A 35 -8.08 10.57 2.67
CA PRO A 35 -8.06 11.77 1.82
C PRO A 35 -8.48 13.07 2.54
N ARG A 36 -8.87 12.96 3.81
CA ARG A 36 -9.31 14.05 4.68
C ARG A 36 -9.23 13.60 6.13
N ASP A 37 -9.38 14.55 7.05
CA ASP A 37 -9.57 14.24 8.46
C ASP A 37 -10.76 13.29 8.65
N MET A 38 -10.45 12.07 9.09
CA MET A 38 -11.43 11.02 9.30
C MET A 38 -11.05 10.08 10.43
N ARG A 39 -12.05 9.36 10.95
CA ARG A 39 -11.84 8.24 11.85
C ARG A 39 -11.62 6.99 11.01
N LEU A 40 -10.43 6.40 11.11
CA LEU A 40 -10.11 5.15 10.44
C LEU A 40 -10.82 3.98 11.13
N THR A 41 -11.41 3.12 10.32
CA THR A 41 -12.05 1.86 10.71
C THR A 41 -11.37 0.70 9.99
N ALA A 42 -11.66 -0.53 10.39
CA ALA A 42 -11.12 -1.72 9.72
C ALA A 42 -11.46 -1.78 8.21
N ASN A 43 -12.56 -1.15 7.78
CA ASN A 43 -12.96 -1.12 6.38
C ASN A 43 -12.15 -0.14 5.53
N ASP A 44 -11.42 0.78 6.15
CA ASP A 44 -10.56 1.76 5.47
C ASP A 44 -9.14 1.21 5.22
N PHE A 45 -8.89 -0.03 5.64
CA PHE A 45 -7.63 -0.71 5.37
C PHE A 45 -7.46 -0.94 3.87
N HIS A 46 -6.26 -0.68 3.38
CA HIS A 46 -5.96 -0.71 1.96
C HIS A 46 -4.54 -1.22 1.70
N GLU A 47 -4.37 -1.87 0.56
CA GLU A 47 -3.08 -2.37 0.08
C GLU A 47 -2.80 -1.84 -1.32
N TRP A 48 -1.59 -1.34 -1.51
CA TRP A 48 -1.13 -0.74 -2.76
C TRP A 48 0.31 -1.16 -3.05
N ALA A 49 0.84 -0.72 -4.19
CA ALA A 49 2.21 -1.01 -4.60
C ALA A 49 3.10 0.24 -4.50
N GLU A 50 4.39 0.01 -4.28
CA GLU A 50 5.40 1.01 -4.61
C GLU A 50 6.34 0.45 -5.67
N VAL A 51 6.77 1.32 -6.58
CA VAL A 51 7.73 0.99 -7.64
C VAL A 51 8.98 1.83 -7.50
N TYR A 52 10.14 1.27 -7.84
CA TYR A 52 11.41 1.96 -7.74
C TYR A 52 11.87 2.45 -9.11
N TYR A 53 11.95 3.77 -9.27
CA TYR A 53 12.56 4.45 -10.41
C TYR A 53 13.17 5.77 -9.94
N ASP A 54 14.05 6.37 -10.75
CA ASP A 54 14.70 7.65 -10.46
C ASP A 54 15.31 7.79 -9.04
N GLY A 55 15.80 6.69 -8.50
CA GLY A 55 16.49 6.66 -7.20
C GLY A 55 15.59 6.71 -5.96
N ARG A 56 14.26 6.56 -6.11
CA ARG A 56 13.33 6.51 -4.98
C ARG A 56 12.17 5.54 -5.20
N TRP A 57 11.42 5.28 -4.13
CA TRP A 57 10.16 4.57 -4.20
C TRP A 57 9.03 5.55 -4.51
N HIS A 58 8.11 5.10 -5.36
CA HIS A 58 7.01 5.88 -5.91
C HIS A 58 5.69 5.17 -5.63
N LEU A 59 4.70 5.94 -5.18
CA LEU A 59 3.36 5.43 -4.87
C LEU A 59 2.68 4.96 -6.15
N ALA A 60 2.16 3.73 -6.16
CA ALA A 60 1.34 3.19 -7.23
C ALA A 60 0.13 2.43 -6.69
N ASP A 61 -1.06 2.99 -6.87
CA ASP A 61 -2.32 2.36 -6.51
C ASP A 61 -3.10 1.94 -7.76
N PRO A 62 -2.99 0.68 -8.21
CA PRO A 62 -3.72 0.19 -9.38
C PRO A 62 -5.22 0.01 -9.12
N TYR A 63 -5.67 -0.01 -7.86
CA TYR A 63 -7.08 -0.14 -7.51
C TYR A 63 -7.80 1.21 -7.66
N TYR A 64 -7.17 2.30 -7.22
CA TYR A 64 -7.69 3.67 -7.39
C TYR A 64 -7.17 4.41 -8.63
N GLY A 65 -6.18 3.85 -9.33
CA GLY A 65 -5.59 4.46 -10.53
C GLY A 65 -4.66 5.64 -10.22
N VAL A 66 -3.92 5.57 -9.11
CA VAL A 66 -3.00 6.62 -8.63
C VAL A 66 -1.54 6.25 -8.94
N LEU A 67 -0.76 7.24 -9.34
CA LEU A 67 0.69 7.17 -9.47
C LEU A 67 1.29 8.51 -9.02
N ASP A 68 2.08 8.52 -7.95
CA ASP A 68 2.77 9.72 -7.40
C ASP A 68 1.88 10.95 -7.10
N THR A 69 0.56 10.77 -7.04
CA THR A 69 -0.36 11.85 -6.69
C THR A 69 -0.95 11.60 -5.32
N ASP A 70 -1.05 12.66 -4.51
CA ASP A 70 -1.76 12.64 -3.23
C ASP A 70 -1.17 11.63 -2.21
N GLU A 71 0.17 11.51 -2.18
CA GLU A 71 0.90 10.64 -1.23
C GLU A 71 0.57 10.94 0.25
N ALA A 72 0.24 12.19 0.57
CA ALA A 72 -0.11 12.61 1.93
C ALA A 72 -1.36 11.90 2.48
N SER A 73 -2.21 11.38 1.58
CA SER A 73 -3.41 10.62 1.93
C SER A 73 -3.12 9.15 2.24
N TYR A 74 -1.89 8.66 2.00
CA TYR A 74 -1.51 7.26 2.22
C TYR A 74 -0.70 7.13 3.50
N LEU A 75 -1.22 6.34 4.43
CA LEU A 75 -0.57 6.03 5.69
C LEU A 75 -0.08 4.58 5.68
N SER A 76 1.20 4.38 5.39
CA SER A 76 1.82 3.05 5.38
C SER A 76 2.08 2.53 6.79
N PHE A 77 1.72 1.26 7.06
CA PHE A 77 2.06 0.55 8.29
C PHE A 77 3.04 -0.60 8.04
N PHE A 78 2.91 -1.25 6.90
CA PHE A 78 3.74 -2.38 6.53
C PHE A 78 4.24 -2.19 5.11
N VAL A 79 5.53 -2.35 4.93
CA VAL A 79 6.18 -2.32 3.62
C VAL A 79 6.87 -3.66 3.44
N GLN A 80 6.39 -4.47 2.51
CA GLN A 80 7.01 -5.75 2.23
C GLN A 80 8.34 -5.51 1.51
N PRO A 81 9.48 -6.05 1.99
CA PRO A 81 10.71 -6.01 1.22
C PRO A 81 10.52 -6.75 -0.11
N GLY A 82 11.02 -6.19 -1.22
CA GLY A 82 10.69 -6.63 -2.58
C GLY A 82 10.88 -8.13 -2.89
N ASN A 83 11.68 -8.87 -2.11
CA ASN A 83 11.95 -10.30 -2.32
C ASN A 83 11.61 -11.17 -1.10
N ALA A 84 10.91 -10.65 -0.08
CA ALA A 84 10.60 -11.41 1.12
C ALA A 84 9.31 -12.22 0.96
N ASP A 85 9.40 -13.55 1.02
CA ASP A 85 8.26 -14.48 1.01
C ASP A 85 7.42 -14.44 2.30
N THR A 86 7.88 -13.70 3.30
CA THR A 86 7.23 -13.58 4.61
C THR A 86 7.09 -12.11 5.00
N ILE A 87 5.88 -11.73 5.39
CA ILE A 87 5.59 -10.45 6.03
C ILE A 87 5.77 -10.67 7.53
N PRO A 88 6.75 -10.03 8.20
CA PRO A 88 6.82 -10.09 9.65
C PRO A 88 5.54 -9.48 10.23
N PHE A 89 4.75 -10.30 10.94
CA PHE A 89 3.55 -9.85 11.62
C PHE A 89 3.95 -9.04 12.86
N TYR A 90 4.02 -7.72 12.74
CA TYR A 90 4.07 -6.84 13.91
C TYR A 90 2.64 -6.60 14.40
N ARG A 91 2.32 -7.07 15.60
CA ARG A 91 1.05 -6.78 16.25
C ARG A 91 1.19 -5.50 17.05
N TRP A 92 0.60 -4.43 16.56
CA TRP A 92 0.47 -3.17 17.28
C TRP A 92 -0.86 -3.16 18.04
N HIS A 93 -0.82 -2.91 19.35
CA HIS A 93 -2.02 -2.73 20.17
C HIS A 93 -2.06 -1.29 20.67
N SER A 94 -3.25 -0.70 20.66
CA SER A 94 -3.52 0.62 21.24
C SER A 94 -4.78 0.52 22.06
N ASP A 95 -4.68 0.87 23.35
CA ASP A 95 -5.85 1.00 24.24
C ASP A 95 -6.59 2.32 24.01
N ALA A 96 -6.03 3.22 23.20
CA ALA A 96 -6.68 4.46 22.81
C ALA A 96 -7.76 4.20 21.75
N PRO A 97 -8.95 4.81 21.87
CA PRO A 97 -10.04 4.67 20.90
C PRO A 97 -9.74 5.32 19.54
N VAL A 98 -8.62 6.03 19.41
CA VAL A 98 -8.18 6.73 18.20
C VAL A 98 -6.67 6.60 18.09
N LEU A 99 -6.19 6.14 16.94
CA LEU A 99 -4.79 6.18 16.60
C LEU A 99 -4.42 7.61 16.18
N ARG A 100 -3.57 8.29 16.95
CA ARG A 100 -3.03 9.60 16.59
C ARG A 100 -1.70 9.42 15.87
N VAL A 101 -1.69 9.69 14.57
CA VAL A 101 -0.47 9.72 13.76
C VAL A 101 0.02 11.16 13.67
N ARG A 102 1.32 11.37 13.87
CA ARG A 102 1.98 12.68 13.69
C ARG A 102 3.12 12.49 12.69
N MET A 103 3.10 13.29 11.63
CA MET A 103 4.21 13.38 10.68
C MET A 103 5.41 14.04 11.40
N LEU A 104 6.61 13.46 11.29
CA LEU A 104 7.86 14.01 11.83
C LEU A 104 8.49 14.98 10.84
#